data_AF-A0A7C4D0K0-F1
#
_entry.id   AF-A0A7C4D0K0-F1
#
_cell.length_a   1.000
_cell.length_b   1.000
_cell.length_c   1.000
_cell.angle_alpha   90.00
_cell.angle_beta   90.00
_cell.angle_gamma   90.00
#
_symmetry.space_group_name_H-M   'P 1'
#
loop_
_entity.id
_entity.type
_entity.pdbx_description
1 polymer ?
#
loop_
_entity_poly.entity_id
_entity_poly.type
_entity_poly.pdbx_seq_one_letter_code
_entity_poly.pdbx_strand_id
1 'polypeptide(L)'
;MVKGRFARLILEGVKTTTTRLGKVIPRLRTVIIHSDGKPIAEALIKNVTYKKVCELTDEDAKRDGYNSVEELLNDLRNIYGRDIHQEDVVSIIEFEITKKFSDINPKDIYLGFSPHTIAILANRYLKDVLDEEEKRIVEYILRYRSIRTTALKLFGSLEKRWIIRKTLRKLLAKLLDRKVINVDDNTIEKLAEISTFWRRYLMEKKNRYSFEQNSGFGGGNDSK
;
A
#
# COMPACT_ATOMS: atom_id res chain seq x y z
N MET A 1 0.94 10.22 5.32
CA MET A 1 2.07 9.58 4.58
C MET A 1 3.34 9.77 5.38
N VAL A 2 4.33 8.91 5.15
CA VAL A 2 5.70 9.12 5.62
C VAL A 2 6.48 9.88 4.54
N LYS A 3 7.47 10.69 4.94
CA LYS A 3 8.37 11.40 4.02
C LYS A 3 9.28 10.41 3.27
N GLY A 4 9.58 10.71 2.00
CA GLY A 4 10.45 9.92 1.12
C GLY A 4 11.76 9.45 1.73
N ARG A 5 12.45 10.35 2.44
CA ARG A 5 13.74 10.06 3.10
C ARG A 5 13.70 8.88 4.08
N PHE A 6 12.53 8.56 4.63
CA PHE A 6 12.36 7.47 5.58
C PHE A 6 11.97 6.14 4.94
N ALA A 7 11.63 6.10 3.65
CA ALA A 7 11.19 4.88 2.99
C ALA A 7 12.24 3.75 3.11
N ARG A 8 13.50 4.07 2.82
CA ARG A 8 14.62 3.13 2.92
C ARG A 8 14.82 2.64 4.35
N LEU A 9 14.86 3.54 5.34
CA LEU A 9 15.04 3.18 6.75
C LEU A 9 13.94 2.25 7.26
N ILE A 10 12.70 2.44 6.81
CA ILE A 10 11.57 1.56 7.16
C ILE A 10 11.75 0.18 6.53
N LEU A 11 12.09 0.12 5.24
CA LEU A 11 12.27 -1.14 4.52
C LEU A 11 13.49 -1.94 5.01
N GLU A 12 14.52 -1.27 5.51
CA GLU A 12 15.70 -1.89 6.13
C GLU A 12 15.48 -2.28 7.59
N GLY A 13 14.35 -1.90 8.20
CA GLY A 13 14.05 -2.19 9.61
C GLY A 13 14.81 -1.30 10.59
N VAL A 14 15.45 -0.22 10.13
CA VAL A 14 16.12 0.77 10.97
C VAL A 14 15.09 1.66 11.67
N LYS A 15 14.09 2.15 10.92
CA LYS A 15 12.98 2.92 11.46
C LYS A 15 11.83 2.00 11.81
N THR A 16 11.64 1.77 13.12
CA THR A 16 10.65 0.83 13.69
C THR A 16 9.55 1.53 14.48
N THR A 17 9.63 2.85 14.65
CA THR A 17 8.60 3.63 15.33
C THR A 17 8.16 4.85 14.53
N THR A 18 7.01 5.42 14.90
CA THR A 18 6.60 6.76 14.48
C THR A 18 6.00 7.51 15.65
N THR A 19 6.49 8.72 15.88
CA THR A 19 6.00 9.63 16.92
C THR A 19 4.92 10.54 16.34
N ARG A 20 3.84 10.73 17.10
CA ARG A 20 2.71 11.60 16.77
C ARG A 20 2.41 12.51 17.95
N LEU A 21 2.06 13.76 17.68
CA LEU A 21 1.57 14.67 18.70
C LEU A 21 0.17 14.23 19.17
N GLY A 22 -0.07 14.30 20.47
CA GLY A 22 -1.30 13.86 21.12
C GLY A 22 -1.37 12.35 21.38
N LYS A 23 -2.52 11.90 21.92
CA LYS A 23 -2.82 10.48 22.17
C LYS A 23 -3.47 9.85 20.94
N VAL A 24 -2.74 8.97 20.26
CA VAL A 24 -3.18 8.24 19.07
C VAL A 24 -3.50 6.80 19.45
N ILE A 25 -4.74 6.37 19.21
CA ILE A 25 -5.19 4.98 19.39
C ILE A 25 -5.41 4.36 18.01
N PRO A 26 -4.51 3.47 17.53
CA PRO A 26 -4.70 2.79 16.26
C PRO A 26 -5.95 1.91 16.28
N ARG A 27 -6.83 2.11 15.30
CA ARG A 27 -8.06 1.31 15.15
C ARG A 27 -7.79 -0.09 14.61
N LEU A 28 -6.68 -0.28 13.92
CA LEU A 28 -6.28 -1.54 13.29
C LEU A 28 -4.86 -1.87 13.73
N ARG A 29 -4.61 -3.17 13.99
CA ARG A 29 -3.25 -3.66 14.27
C ARG A 29 -2.38 -3.70 13.01
N THR A 30 -2.95 -3.92 11.85
CA THR A 30 -2.21 -3.98 10.57
C THR A 30 -2.45 -2.71 9.78
N VAL A 31 -1.39 -2.11 9.25
CA VAL A 31 -1.43 -0.86 8.48
C VAL A 31 -0.58 -0.97 7.21
N ILE A 32 -0.93 -0.16 6.21
CA ILE A 32 -0.10 0.00 5.00
C ILE A 32 0.71 1.28 5.12
N ILE A 33 2.03 1.14 5.10
CA ILE A 33 2.95 2.27 5.12
C ILE A 33 3.07 2.85 3.71
N HIS A 34 3.01 4.17 3.65
CA HIS A 34 3.01 4.92 2.41
C HIS A 34 4.12 5.97 2.40
N SER A 35 4.87 6.03 1.32
CA SER A 35 5.90 7.04 1.06
C SER A 35 5.76 7.58 -0.36
N ASP A 36 5.92 8.89 -0.54
CA ASP A 36 5.85 9.58 -1.84
C ASP A 36 4.63 9.20 -2.69
N GLY A 37 3.48 9.09 -2.04
CA GLY A 37 2.20 8.79 -2.66
C GLY A 37 1.99 7.32 -3.01
N LYS A 38 2.93 6.43 -2.65
CA LYS A 38 2.87 5.00 -2.98
C LYS A 38 2.94 4.11 -1.75
N PRO A 39 2.32 2.93 -1.77
CA PRO A 39 2.46 1.95 -0.70
C PRO A 39 3.83 1.26 -0.80
N ILE A 40 4.53 1.10 0.32
CA ILE A 40 5.86 0.49 0.36
C ILE A 40 5.90 -0.83 1.14
N ALA A 41 5.03 -0.98 2.16
CA ALA A 41 5.01 -2.16 3.01
C ALA A 41 3.69 -2.31 3.78
N GLU A 42 3.40 -3.55 4.18
CA GLU A 42 2.44 -3.89 5.24
C GLU A 42 3.20 -4.03 6.56
N ALA A 43 2.63 -3.46 7.62
CA ALA A 43 3.24 -3.46 8.95
C ALA A 43 2.23 -3.80 10.04
N LEU A 44 2.71 -4.49 11.08
CA LEU A 44 1.98 -4.79 12.30
C LEU A 44 2.37 -3.79 13.39
N ILE A 45 1.40 -3.08 13.96
CA ILE A 45 1.59 -2.27 15.15
C ILE A 45 1.77 -3.20 16.34
N LYS A 46 2.93 -3.10 16.99
CA LYS A 46 3.34 -3.94 18.12
C LYS A 46 2.90 -3.32 19.44
N ASN A 47 3.12 -2.02 19.59
CA ASN A 47 2.83 -1.30 20.81
C ASN A 47 2.55 0.18 20.55
N VAL A 48 1.88 0.84 21.48
CA VAL A 48 1.73 2.30 21.53
C VAL A 48 2.05 2.77 22.93
N THR A 49 3.09 3.58 23.05
CA THR A 49 3.51 4.19 24.32
C THR A 49 3.22 5.68 24.27
N TYR A 50 2.76 6.24 25.39
CA TYR A 50 2.57 7.68 25.54
C TYR A 50 3.67 8.26 26.40
N LYS A 51 4.21 9.39 25.98
CA LYS A 51 5.22 10.16 26.72
C LYS A 51 4.87 11.64 26.69
N LYS A 52 5.39 12.41 27.64
CA LYS A 52 5.54 13.86 27.48
C LYS A 52 6.73 14.15 26.57
N VAL A 53 6.72 15.31 25.93
CA VAL A 53 7.85 15.76 25.11
C VAL A 53 9.16 15.79 25.89
N CYS A 54 9.12 16.22 27.16
CA CYS A 54 10.28 16.22 28.05
C CYS A 54 10.84 14.83 28.39
N GLU A 55 10.10 13.75 28.10
CA GLU A 55 10.51 12.36 28.35
C GLU A 55 11.06 11.65 27.09
N LEU A 56 11.11 12.35 25.95
CA LEU A 56 11.68 11.83 24.72
C LEU A 56 13.21 11.74 24.84
N THR A 57 13.77 10.62 24.40
CA THR A 57 15.23 10.42 24.34
C THR A 57 15.71 10.35 22.89
N ASP A 58 17.02 10.51 22.69
CA ASP A 58 17.60 10.36 21.35
C ASP A 58 17.42 8.95 20.79
N GLU A 59 17.29 7.92 21.64
CA GLU A 59 16.93 6.57 21.22
C GLU A 59 15.51 6.51 20.65
N ASP A 60 14.55 7.26 21.21
CA ASP A 60 13.21 7.37 20.62
C ASP A 60 13.29 8.02 19.23
N ALA A 61 14.05 9.11 19.10
CA ALA A 61 14.25 9.79 17.82
C ALA A 61 14.92 8.88 16.78
N LYS A 62 15.97 8.15 17.16
CA LYS A 62 16.69 7.20 16.30
C LYS A 62 15.80 6.07 15.80
N ARG A 63 14.96 5.48 16.66
CA ARG A 63 13.96 4.48 16.24
C ARG A 63 12.89 5.05 15.32
N ASP A 64 12.64 6.36 15.39
CA ASP A 64 11.76 7.10 14.49
C ASP A 64 12.51 7.59 13.22
N GLY A 65 13.79 7.23 13.06
CA GLY A 65 14.61 7.54 11.90
C GLY A 65 15.22 8.94 11.88
N TYR A 66 15.23 9.65 13.02
CA TYR A 66 15.88 10.94 13.22
C TYR A 66 17.22 10.78 13.94
N ASN A 67 18.11 11.77 13.86
CA ASN A 67 19.40 11.71 14.54
C ASN A 67 19.31 12.14 16.02
N SER A 68 18.36 13.02 16.35
CA SER A 68 18.16 13.56 17.70
C SER A 68 16.70 13.94 17.99
N VAL A 69 16.36 14.12 19.27
CA VAL A 69 15.05 14.63 19.70
C VAL A 69 14.76 16.00 19.10
N GLU A 70 15.78 16.87 18.99
CA GLU A 70 15.63 18.19 18.39
C GLU A 70 15.16 18.11 16.93
N GLU A 71 15.78 17.23 16.13
CA GLU A 71 15.40 17.01 14.72
C GLU A 71 13.95 16.51 14.60
N LEU A 72 13.57 15.54 15.46
CA LEU A 72 12.21 15.02 15.54
C LEU A 72 11.20 16.12 15.88
N LEU A 73 11.46 16.92 16.92
CA LEU A 73 10.57 18.00 17.35
C LEU A 73 10.45 19.10 16.30
N ASN A 74 11.53 19.42 15.59
CA ASN A 74 11.48 20.36 14.48
C ASN A 74 10.57 19.86 13.35
N ASP A 75 10.66 18.58 13.02
CA ASP A 75 9.79 17.98 12.01
C ASP A 75 8.32 17.94 12.45
N LEU A 76 8.06 17.62 13.72
CA LEU A 76 6.72 17.65 14.30
C LEU A 76 6.13 19.07 14.28
N ARG A 77 6.90 20.11 14.66
CA ARG A 77 6.48 21.51 14.59
C ARG A 77 6.04 21.88 13.16
N ASN A 78 6.83 21.49 12.16
CA ASN A 78 6.51 21.72 10.75
C ASN A 78 5.25 20.98 10.28
N ILE A 79 5.03 19.76 10.77
CA ILE A 79 3.85 18.94 10.39
C ILE A 79 2.56 19.50 11.00
N TYR A 80 2.59 19.90 12.28
CA TYR A 80 1.39 20.34 13.00
C TYR A 80 1.16 21.85 12.93
N GLY A 81 2.14 22.63 12.46
CA GLY A 81 2.00 24.09 12.28
C GLY A 81 1.83 24.86 13.58
N ARG A 82 2.36 24.33 14.69
CA ARG A 82 2.32 24.95 16.01
C ARG A 82 3.56 24.64 16.82
N ASP A 83 3.80 25.45 17.84
CA ASP A 83 4.79 25.16 18.85
C ASP A 83 4.44 23.89 19.66
N ILE A 84 5.49 23.23 20.11
CA ILE A 84 5.43 22.00 20.90
C ILE A 84 6.04 22.32 22.27
N HIS A 85 5.24 22.13 23.31
CA HIS A 85 5.64 22.37 24.70
C HIS A 85 6.15 21.10 25.35
N GLN A 86 7.00 21.24 26.37
CA GLN A 86 7.60 20.12 27.11
C GLN A 86 6.55 19.20 27.75
N GLU A 87 5.40 19.74 28.14
CA GLU A 87 4.28 19.01 28.75
C GLU A 87 3.32 18.40 27.72
N ASP A 88 3.49 18.68 26.42
CA ASP A 88 2.65 18.08 25.39
C ASP A 88 2.82 16.56 25.38
N VAL A 89 1.72 15.84 25.22
CA VAL A 89 1.74 14.38 25.11
C VAL A 89 2.04 13.99 23.66
N VAL A 90 2.88 12.98 23.48
CA VAL A 90 3.15 12.30 22.22
C VAL A 90 2.84 10.82 22.31
N SER A 91 2.50 10.22 21.19
CA SER A 91 2.35 8.78 21.02
C SER A 91 3.50 8.24 20.19
N ILE A 92 4.24 7.27 20.73
CA ILE A 92 5.24 6.50 20.01
C ILE A 92 4.57 5.20 19.59
N ILE A 93 4.37 5.04 18.28
CA ILE A 93 3.73 3.86 17.69
C ILE A 93 4.85 2.95 17.16
N GLU A 94 5.02 1.79 17.78
CA GLU A 94 5.97 0.77 17.37
C GLU A 94 5.33 -0.15 16.32
N PHE A 95 6.07 -0.45 15.26
CA PHE A 95 5.63 -1.33 14.19
C PHE A 95 6.73 -2.24 13.68
N GLU A 96 6.31 -3.37 13.11
CA GLU A 96 7.16 -4.36 12.47
C GLU A 96 6.70 -4.58 11.03
N ILE A 97 7.63 -4.56 10.07
CA ILE A 97 7.32 -4.86 8.67
C ILE A 97 7.00 -6.34 8.53
N THR A 98 5.80 -6.67 8.06
CA THR A 98 5.37 -8.06 7.83
C THR A 98 5.49 -8.46 6.36
N LYS A 99 5.45 -7.48 5.43
CA LYS A 99 5.65 -7.71 3.99
C LYS A 99 6.11 -6.43 3.30
N LYS A 100 7.20 -6.47 2.55
CA LYS A 100 7.55 -5.37 1.64
C LYS A 100 6.78 -5.54 0.34
N PHE A 101 6.38 -4.44 -0.28
CA PHE A 101 5.62 -4.51 -1.53
C PHE A 101 6.51 -4.85 -2.72
N SER A 102 7.83 -4.79 -2.55
CA SER A 102 8.83 -5.37 -3.45
C SER A 102 8.93 -6.90 -3.36
N ASP A 103 8.42 -7.51 -2.29
CA ASP A 103 8.50 -8.96 -2.07
C ASP A 103 7.37 -9.67 -2.83
N ILE A 104 7.60 -9.78 -4.13
CA ILE A 104 6.63 -10.31 -5.09
C ILE A 104 6.78 -11.82 -5.22
N ASN A 105 5.67 -12.54 -5.14
CA ASN A 105 5.64 -13.99 -5.37
C ASN A 105 4.97 -14.33 -6.73
N PRO A 106 5.74 -14.61 -7.79
CA PRO A 106 5.19 -14.94 -9.11
C PRO A 106 4.44 -16.28 -9.16
N LYS A 107 4.57 -17.14 -8.14
CA LYS A 107 3.83 -18.41 -8.05
C LYS A 107 2.46 -18.27 -7.40
N ASP A 108 2.13 -17.09 -6.88
CA ASP A 108 0.83 -16.77 -6.30
C ASP A 108 0.05 -15.86 -7.26
N ILE A 109 -1.19 -16.22 -7.56
CA ILE A 109 -2.09 -15.43 -8.42
C ILE A 109 -2.32 -14.00 -7.91
N TYR A 110 -2.03 -13.73 -6.64
CA TYR A 110 -2.10 -12.40 -6.03
C TYR A 110 -0.73 -11.79 -5.73
N LEU A 111 0.35 -12.30 -6.34
CA LEU A 111 1.71 -11.77 -6.16
C LEU A 111 2.20 -11.80 -4.70
N GLY A 112 1.59 -12.64 -3.85
CA GLY A 112 1.85 -12.71 -2.42
C GLY A 112 1.08 -11.66 -1.60
N PHE A 113 0.16 -10.89 -2.19
CA PHE A 113 -0.73 -9.98 -1.47
C PHE A 113 -1.96 -10.71 -0.94
N SER A 114 -2.39 -10.37 0.27
CA SER A 114 -3.66 -10.87 0.78
C SER A 114 -4.84 -10.23 0.02
N PRO A 115 -5.99 -10.92 -0.09
CA PRO A 115 -7.24 -10.31 -0.57
C PRO A 115 -7.59 -8.99 0.14
N HIS A 116 -7.33 -8.93 1.45
CA HIS A 116 -7.58 -7.74 2.24
C HIS A 116 -6.65 -6.58 1.84
N THR A 117 -5.37 -6.86 1.64
CA THR A 117 -4.36 -5.89 1.20
C THR A 117 -4.73 -5.32 -0.17
N ILE A 118 -5.12 -6.17 -1.13
CA ILE A 118 -5.60 -5.73 -2.46
C ILE A 118 -6.80 -4.79 -2.32
N ALA A 119 -7.78 -5.14 -1.46
CA ALA A 119 -8.96 -4.31 -1.24
C ALA A 119 -8.62 -2.95 -0.59
N ILE A 120 -7.66 -2.90 0.36
CA ILE A 120 -7.18 -1.64 0.95
C ILE A 120 -6.60 -0.73 -0.13
N LEU A 121 -5.76 -1.29 -0.99
CA LEU A 121 -5.11 -0.53 -2.06
C LEU A 121 -6.13 -0.08 -3.11
N ALA A 122 -7.02 -0.97 -3.54
CA ALA A 122 -8.06 -0.62 -4.51
C ALA A 122 -8.98 0.49 -3.98
N ASN A 123 -9.41 0.41 -2.72
CA ASN A 123 -10.26 1.43 -2.10
C ASN A 123 -9.57 2.81 -2.00
N ARG A 124 -8.24 2.83 -1.90
CA ARG A 124 -7.44 4.07 -1.84
C ARG A 124 -7.12 4.63 -3.23
N TYR A 125 -6.68 3.78 -4.15
CA TYR A 125 -6.05 4.20 -5.42
C TYR A 125 -6.93 4.04 -6.65
N LEU A 126 -8.05 3.33 -6.56
CA LEU A 126 -8.91 3.02 -7.71
C LEU A 126 -10.35 3.50 -7.52
N LYS A 127 -10.65 4.22 -6.43
CA LYS A 127 -12.03 4.57 -6.03
C LYS A 127 -12.86 5.23 -7.14
N ASP A 128 -12.19 6.01 -7.99
CA ASP A 128 -12.74 6.73 -9.15
C ASP A 128 -13.12 5.83 -10.32
N VAL A 129 -12.57 4.62 -10.41
CA VAL A 129 -12.77 3.68 -11.54
C VAL A 129 -13.39 2.35 -11.12
N LEU A 130 -13.82 2.21 -9.86
CA LEU A 130 -14.56 1.04 -9.40
C LEU A 130 -16.02 1.13 -9.84
N ASP A 131 -16.55 0.04 -10.39
CA ASP A 131 -17.99 -0.12 -10.57
C ASP A 131 -18.70 -0.43 -9.23
N GLU A 132 -20.04 -0.38 -9.20
CA GLU A 132 -20.81 -0.57 -7.97
C GLU A 132 -20.67 -1.98 -7.37
N GLU A 133 -20.51 -3.01 -8.20
CA GLU A 133 -20.27 -4.37 -7.71
C GLU A 133 -18.86 -4.50 -7.10
N GLU A 134 -17.85 -3.93 -7.76
CA GLU A 134 -16.48 -3.86 -7.27
C GLU A 134 -16.41 -3.13 -5.92
N LYS A 135 -17.08 -1.97 -5.79
CA LYS A 135 -17.15 -1.22 -4.52
C LYS A 135 -17.74 -2.09 -3.40
N ARG A 136 -18.84 -2.78 -3.66
CA ARG A 136 -19.48 -3.68 -2.67
C ARG A 136 -18.56 -4.84 -2.27
N ILE A 137 -17.89 -5.47 -3.23
CA ILE A 137 -16.93 -6.56 -2.94
C ILE A 137 -15.76 -6.03 -2.10
N VAL A 138 -15.20 -4.88 -2.47
CA VAL A 138 -14.11 -4.23 -1.72
C VAL A 138 -14.54 -3.93 -0.29
N GLU A 139 -15.70 -3.31 -0.09
CA GLU A 139 -16.23 -2.99 1.24
C GLU A 139 -16.36 -4.25 2.11
N TYR A 140 -16.94 -5.33 1.56
CA TYR A 140 -17.12 -6.58 2.31
C TYR A 140 -15.79 -7.25 2.62
N ILE A 141 -14.81 -7.24 1.71
CA ILE A 141 -13.47 -7.78 1.98
C ILE A 141 -12.77 -6.95 3.06
N LEU A 142 -12.93 -5.62 3.07
CA LEU A 142 -12.39 -4.76 4.12
C LEU A 142 -13.02 -5.06 5.49
N ARG A 143 -14.32 -5.34 5.53
CA ARG A 143 -15.06 -5.66 6.77
C ARG A 143 -14.74 -7.06 7.29
N TYR A 144 -14.78 -8.08 6.43
CA TYR A 144 -14.75 -9.48 6.84
C TYR A 144 -13.39 -10.17 6.66
N ARG A 145 -12.47 -9.56 5.90
CA ARG A 145 -11.10 -10.06 5.65
C ARG A 145 -11.01 -11.49 5.09
N SER A 146 -12.11 -12.01 4.56
CA SER A 146 -12.22 -13.40 4.10
C SER A 146 -13.07 -13.49 2.84
N ILE A 147 -12.55 -14.14 1.80
CA ILE A 147 -13.28 -14.41 0.57
C ILE A 147 -14.49 -15.31 0.86
N ARG A 148 -14.33 -16.31 1.74
CA ARG A 148 -15.39 -17.26 2.10
C ARG A 148 -16.56 -16.53 2.78
N THR A 149 -16.26 -15.74 3.81
CA THR A 149 -17.26 -14.98 4.57
C THR A 149 -17.91 -13.91 3.69
N THR A 150 -17.12 -13.24 2.85
CA THR A 150 -17.63 -12.25 1.90
C THR A 150 -18.62 -12.88 0.93
N ALA A 151 -18.32 -14.08 0.38
CA ALA A 151 -19.24 -14.76 -0.53
C ALA A 151 -20.60 -15.07 0.12
N LEU A 152 -20.57 -15.60 1.35
CA LEU A 152 -21.78 -15.88 2.13
C LEU A 152 -22.57 -14.62 2.45
N LYS A 153 -21.91 -13.57 2.92
CA LYS A 153 -22.58 -12.34 3.37
C LYS A 153 -23.08 -11.47 2.22
N LEU A 154 -22.38 -11.48 1.07
CA LEU A 154 -22.70 -10.63 -0.07
C LEU A 154 -23.67 -11.30 -1.06
N PHE A 155 -23.48 -12.61 -1.30
CA PHE A 155 -24.22 -13.33 -2.33
C PHE A 155 -25.07 -14.49 -1.79
N GLY A 156 -25.05 -14.75 -0.48
CA GLY A 156 -25.78 -15.87 0.13
C GLY A 156 -25.21 -17.26 -0.20
N SER A 157 -24.08 -17.35 -0.92
CA SER A 157 -23.56 -18.64 -1.40
C SER A 157 -22.02 -18.68 -1.47
N LEU A 158 -21.45 -19.82 -1.09
CA LEU A 158 -20.01 -20.11 -1.18
C LEU A 158 -19.53 -20.37 -2.62
N GLU A 159 -20.44 -20.71 -3.53
CA GLU A 159 -20.08 -20.95 -4.93
C GLU A 159 -19.65 -19.65 -5.60
N LYS A 160 -20.22 -18.52 -5.18
CA LYS A 160 -19.92 -17.19 -5.71
C LYS A 160 -18.54 -16.65 -5.33
N ARG A 161 -17.71 -17.41 -4.61
CA ARG A 161 -16.31 -17.05 -4.32
C ARG A 161 -15.49 -16.77 -5.59
N TRP A 162 -15.84 -17.39 -6.73
CA TRP A 162 -15.14 -17.15 -7.98
C TRP A 162 -15.30 -15.70 -8.47
N ILE A 163 -16.46 -15.06 -8.20
CA ILE A 163 -16.72 -13.65 -8.54
C ILE A 163 -15.72 -12.77 -7.79
N ILE A 164 -15.63 -12.95 -6.46
CA ILE A 164 -14.69 -12.20 -5.62
C ILE A 164 -13.24 -12.38 -6.09
N ARG A 165 -12.83 -13.62 -6.39
CA ARG A 165 -11.45 -13.88 -6.88
C ARG A 165 -11.19 -13.26 -8.26
N LYS A 166 -12.19 -13.24 -9.14
CA LYS A 166 -12.11 -12.57 -10.45
C LYS A 166 -11.95 -11.07 -10.24
N THR A 167 -12.76 -10.47 -9.38
CA THR A 167 -12.68 -9.04 -9.03
C THR A 167 -11.33 -8.69 -8.44
N LEU A 168 -10.83 -9.41 -7.44
CA LEU A 168 -9.52 -9.13 -6.83
C LEU A 168 -8.36 -9.17 -7.84
N ARG A 169 -8.37 -10.11 -8.81
CA ARG A 169 -7.38 -10.14 -9.90
C ARG A 169 -7.49 -8.93 -10.81
N LYS A 170 -8.72 -8.52 -11.17
CA LYS A 170 -8.98 -7.29 -11.96
C LYS A 170 -8.47 -6.04 -11.23
N LEU A 171 -8.72 -5.94 -9.92
CA LEU A 171 -8.24 -4.83 -9.09
C LEU A 171 -6.70 -4.83 -9.01
N LEU A 172 -6.07 -5.98 -8.82
CA LEU A 172 -4.63 -6.09 -8.81
C LEU A 172 -4.02 -5.66 -10.14
N ALA A 173 -4.58 -6.11 -11.28
CA ALA A 173 -4.15 -5.65 -12.60
C ALA A 173 -4.26 -4.13 -12.77
N LYS A 174 -5.37 -3.51 -12.33
CA LYS A 174 -5.53 -2.04 -12.34
C LYS A 174 -4.49 -1.32 -11.47
N LEU A 175 -4.10 -1.90 -10.32
CA LEU A 175 -3.04 -1.35 -9.46
C LEU A 175 -1.66 -1.41 -10.13
N LEU A 176 -1.39 -2.46 -10.93
CA LEU A 176 -0.17 -2.58 -11.74
C LEU A 176 -0.16 -1.54 -12.86
N ASP A 177 -1.27 -1.41 -13.60
CA ASP A 177 -1.42 -0.42 -14.68
C ASP A 177 -1.19 1.01 -14.17
N ARG A 178 -1.67 1.35 -12.96
CA ARG A 178 -1.43 2.65 -12.30
C ARG A 178 -0.06 2.79 -11.63
N LYS A 179 0.83 1.79 -11.74
CA LYS A 179 2.15 1.76 -11.09
C LYS A 179 2.11 1.99 -9.58
N VAL A 180 1.00 1.59 -8.94
CA VAL A 180 0.84 1.61 -7.47
C VAL A 180 1.63 0.45 -6.86
N ILE A 181 1.59 -0.70 -7.53
CA ILE A 181 2.47 -1.84 -7.29
C ILE A 181 3.36 -1.97 -8.53
N ASN A 182 4.66 -2.16 -8.33
CA ASN A 182 5.62 -2.30 -9.41
C ASN A 182 6.10 -3.75 -9.50
N VAL A 183 6.12 -4.29 -10.71
CA VAL A 183 6.53 -5.66 -11.02
C VAL A 183 7.23 -5.66 -12.38
N ASP A 184 8.29 -6.45 -12.50
CA ASP A 184 8.96 -6.65 -13.78
C ASP A 184 8.12 -7.52 -14.73
N ASP A 185 8.44 -7.45 -16.03
CA ASP A 185 7.69 -8.20 -17.06
C ASP A 185 7.86 -9.72 -16.91
N ASN A 186 9.04 -10.19 -16.49
CA ASN A 186 9.33 -11.60 -16.23
C ASN A 186 8.39 -12.19 -15.15
N THR A 187 8.05 -11.41 -14.13
CA THR A 187 7.09 -11.79 -13.09
C THR A 187 5.69 -11.99 -13.68
N ILE A 188 5.28 -11.11 -14.60
CA ILE A 188 3.98 -11.23 -15.27
C ILE A 188 3.95 -12.42 -16.23
N GLU A 189 5.06 -12.71 -16.91
CA GLU A 189 5.21 -13.89 -17.75
C GLU A 189 5.05 -15.18 -16.93
N LYS A 190 5.71 -15.28 -15.77
CA LYS A 190 5.52 -16.42 -14.84
C LYS A 190 4.08 -16.56 -14.35
N LEU A 191 3.38 -15.45 -14.06
CA LEU A 191 1.96 -15.50 -13.70
C LEU A 191 1.08 -16.01 -14.84
N ALA A 192 1.41 -15.68 -16.08
CA ALA A 192 0.68 -16.10 -17.27
C ALA A 192 0.78 -17.61 -17.53
N GLU A 193 1.84 -18.26 -17.04
CA GLU A 193 1.97 -19.73 -17.07
C GLU A 193 0.90 -20.40 -16.20
N ILE A 194 0.66 -19.86 -15.00
CA ILE A 194 -0.23 -20.46 -13.99
C ILE A 194 -1.67 -19.92 -14.00
N SER A 195 -1.95 -18.85 -14.74
CA SER A 195 -3.29 -18.25 -14.77
C SER A 195 -3.69 -17.73 -16.15
N THR A 196 -4.82 -18.23 -16.66
CA THR A 196 -5.41 -17.75 -17.92
C THR A 196 -5.77 -16.27 -17.89
N PHE A 197 -6.12 -15.73 -16.71
CA PHE A 197 -6.37 -14.30 -16.54
C PHE A 197 -5.10 -13.48 -16.78
N TRP A 198 -3.99 -13.86 -16.14
CA TRP A 198 -2.72 -13.16 -16.28
C TRP A 198 -2.12 -13.32 -17.67
N ARG A 199 -2.36 -14.47 -18.32
CA ARG A 199 -2.03 -14.67 -19.74
C ARG A 199 -2.74 -13.68 -20.64
N ARG A 200 -4.05 -13.50 -20.46
CA ARG A 200 -4.81 -12.51 -21.22
C ARG A 200 -4.34 -11.08 -20.94
N TYR A 201 -4.13 -10.74 -19.67
CA TYR A 201 -3.60 -9.43 -19.27
C TYR A 201 -2.24 -9.12 -19.92
N LEU A 202 -1.32 -10.10 -19.97
CA LEU A 202 -0.03 -9.95 -20.63
C LEU A 202 -0.18 -9.66 -22.13
N MET A 203 -1.07 -10.38 -22.82
CA MET A 203 -1.33 -10.17 -24.24
C MET A 203 -1.91 -8.77 -24.50
N GLU A 204 -2.89 -8.34 -23.69
CA GLU A 204 -3.46 -6.98 -23.75
C GLU A 204 -2.39 -5.90 -23.48
N LYS A 205 -1.50 -6.13 -22.50
CA LYS A 205 -0.36 -5.25 -22.19
C LYS A 205 0.58 -5.12 -23.39
N LYS A 206 1.02 -6.24 -24.01
CA LYS A 206 1.90 -6.23 -25.19
C LYS A 206 1.26 -5.50 -26.39
N ASN A 207 -0.05 -5.67 -26.60
CA ASN A 207 -0.78 -4.96 -27.66
C ASN A 207 -0.82 -3.44 -27.43
N ARG A 208 -1.06 -2.99 -26.18
CA ARG A 208 -1.04 -1.54 -25.84
C ARG A 208 0.33 -0.91 -26.13
N TYR A 209 1.43 -1.56 -25.75
CA TYR A 209 2.78 -1.06 -26.04
C TYR A 209 3.09 -0.99 -27.55
N SER A 210 2.65 -1.99 -28.30
CA SER A 210 2.86 -2.03 -29.76
C SER A 210 2.10 -0.89 -30.46
N PHE A 211 0.91 -0.53 -29.95
CA PHE A 211 0.13 0.59 -30.46
C PHE A 211 0.76 1.95 -30.12
N GLU A 212 1.20 2.15 -28.88
CA GLU A 212 1.86 3.40 -28.45
C GLU A 212 3.14 3.69 -29.25
N GLN A 213 3.96 2.67 -29.53
CA GLN A 213 5.18 2.83 -30.34
C GLN A 213 4.87 3.18 -31.81
N ASN A 214 3.78 2.63 -32.38
CA ASN A 214 3.38 2.94 -33.75
C ASN A 214 2.70 4.31 -33.89
N SER A 215 2.03 4.80 -32.85
CA SER A 215 1.41 6.15 -32.85
C SER A 215 2.40 7.30 -32.61
N GLY A 216 3.61 7.03 -32.13
CA GLY A 216 4.65 8.04 -31.87
C GLY A 216 5.47 8.47 -33.09
N PHE A 217 5.27 7.85 -34.25
CA PHE A 217 6.03 8.13 -35.49
C PHE A 217 5.28 8.98 -36.54
N GLY A 218 4.13 9.56 -36.19
CA GLY A 218 3.28 10.34 -37.11
C GLY A 218 3.42 11.86 -37.03
N GLY A 219 4.57 12.40 -36.64
CA GLY A 219 4.79 13.84 -36.49
C GLY A 219 6.15 14.28 -37.02
N GLY A 220 6.29 14.33 -38.34
CA GLY A 220 7.52 14.82 -38.96
C GLY A 220 7.61 14.53 -40.45
N ASN A 221 6.76 15.18 -41.24
CA ASN A 221 7.13 15.69 -42.56
C ASN A 221 5.97 16.51 -43.16
N ASP A 222 5.91 17.78 -42.78
CA ASP A 222 5.38 18.82 -43.67
C ASP A 222 6.47 19.86 -43.82
N SER A 223 7.25 19.72 -44.90
CA SER A 223 8.14 20.74 -45.43
C SER A 223 8.41 20.42 -46.89
N LYS A 224 7.52 20.89 -47.77
CA LYS A 224 7.83 21.51 -49.06
C LYS A 224 6.60 22.15 -49.68
#